data_AF-A0A533SQG3-F1
#
_entry.id   AF-A0A533SQG3-F1
#
_cell.length_a   1.000
_cell.length_b   1.000
_cell.length_c   1.000
_cell.angle_alpha   90.00
_cell.angle_beta   90.00
_cell.angle_gamma   90.00
#
_symmetry.space_group_name_H-M   'P 1'
#
loop_
_entity.id
_entity.type
_entity.pdbx_description
1 polymer ?
#
loop_
_entity_poly.entity_id
_entity_poly.type
_entity_poly.pdbx_seq_one_letter_code
_entity_poly.pdbx_strand_id
1 'polypeptide(L)'
;MVASSASPALTEQMLATMLFAGLPAAEVERIAAAGHTRRIALGEYFFLQGDPAERIYLLVAGRLKLTQAAADGQQALMRVVAPGTLFGALALAGVEAYPVSAQAAEDSQA
;
A
#
# COMPACT_ATOMS: atom_id res chain seq x y z
N MET A 1 15.14 -23.08 -3.37
CA MET A 1 14.14 -22.01 -3.48
C MET A 1 14.93 -20.72 -3.68
N VAL A 2 14.98 -20.20 -4.91
CA VAL A 2 15.79 -19.01 -5.22
C VAL A 2 15.04 -17.82 -4.64
N ALA A 3 15.62 -17.13 -3.67
CA ALA A 3 15.08 -15.87 -3.17
C ALA A 3 15.02 -14.91 -4.36
N SER A 4 13.82 -14.56 -4.79
CA SER A 4 13.64 -13.51 -5.80
C SER A 4 14.10 -12.22 -5.14
N SER A 5 15.32 -11.79 -5.46
CA SER A 5 15.84 -10.49 -5.03
C SER A 5 14.88 -9.41 -5.50
N ALA A 6 14.50 -8.50 -4.59
CA ALA A 6 13.72 -7.34 -4.97
C ALA A 6 14.43 -6.54 -6.09
N SER A 7 13.66 -5.90 -6.97
CA SER A 7 14.23 -5.01 -7.98
C SER A 7 14.95 -3.84 -7.30
N PRO A 8 16.14 -3.42 -7.75
CA PRO A 8 16.84 -2.24 -7.22
C PRO A 8 15.95 -0.98 -7.17
N ALA A 9 15.09 -0.79 -8.17
CA ALA A 9 14.16 0.34 -8.23
C ALA A 9 13.10 0.30 -7.11
N LEU A 10 12.63 -0.89 -6.72
CA LEU A 10 11.67 -1.03 -5.62
C LEU A 10 12.35 -0.72 -4.28
N THR A 11 13.57 -1.22 -4.08
CA THR A 11 14.36 -0.93 -2.88
C THR A 11 14.61 0.57 -2.73
N GLU A 12 14.96 1.26 -3.82
CA GLU A 12 15.14 2.72 -3.83
C GLU A 12 13.85 3.45 -3.47
N GLN A 13 12.70 3.04 -4.04
CA GLN A 13 11.40 3.60 -3.68
C GLN A 13 11.05 3.38 -2.21
N MET A 14 11.34 2.21 -1.66
CA MET A 14 11.11 1.91 -0.23
C MET A 14 11.99 2.79 0.67
N LEU A 15 13.28 2.92 0.35
CA LEU A 15 14.22 3.78 1.08
C LEU A 15 13.82 5.26 1.05
N ALA A 16 13.14 5.71 0.00
CA ALA A 16 12.61 7.08 -0.09
C ALA A 16 11.40 7.32 0.83
N THR A 17 10.81 6.28 1.43
CA THR A 17 9.71 6.44 2.39
C THR A 17 10.24 6.61 3.82
N MET A 18 9.56 7.43 4.62
CA MET A 18 9.93 7.66 6.02
C MET A 18 9.90 6.40 6.89
N LEU A 19 9.15 5.36 6.50
CA LEU A 19 9.04 4.12 7.27
C LEU A 19 10.35 3.32 7.27
N PHE A 20 11.10 3.36 6.16
CA PHE A 20 12.35 2.62 6.00
C PHE A 20 13.58 3.54 6.07
N ALA A 21 13.37 4.84 6.33
CA ALA A 21 14.45 5.80 6.50
C ALA A 21 15.39 5.37 7.64
N GLY A 22 16.69 5.28 7.35
CA GLY A 22 17.71 4.89 8.33
C GLY A 22 17.98 3.38 8.41
N LEU A 23 17.24 2.54 7.68
CA LEU A 23 17.61 1.14 7.54
C LEU A 23 18.71 0.97 6.48
N PRO A 24 19.67 0.03 6.68
CA PRO A 24 20.61 -0.35 5.63
C PRO A 24 19.86 -0.89 4.41
N ALA A 25 20.38 -0.61 3.20
CA ALA A 25 19.76 -1.07 1.94
C ALA A 25 19.52 -2.60 1.93
N ALA A 26 20.48 -3.38 2.45
CA ALA A 26 20.35 -4.83 2.56
C ALA A 26 19.17 -5.27 3.46
N GLU A 27 18.79 -4.49 4.47
CA GLU A 27 17.60 -4.79 5.28
C GLU A 27 16.33 -4.54 4.49
N VAL A 28 16.27 -3.41 3.78
CA VAL A 28 15.14 -3.05 2.94
C VAL A 28 14.95 -4.06 1.81
N GLU A 29 16.03 -4.56 1.21
CA GLU A 29 15.97 -5.65 0.23
C GLU A 29 15.38 -6.92 0.82
N ARG A 30 15.72 -7.28 2.06
CA ARG A 30 15.13 -8.44 2.75
C ARG A 30 13.64 -8.26 3.00
N ILE A 31 13.22 -7.06 3.42
CA ILE A 31 11.81 -6.71 3.61
C ILE A 31 11.06 -6.77 2.28
N ALA A 32 11.63 -6.17 1.23
CA ALA A 32 11.07 -6.16 -0.12
C ALA A 32 10.90 -7.57 -0.67
N ALA A 33 11.86 -8.46 -0.44
CA ALA A 33 11.82 -9.87 -0.85
C ALA A 33 10.80 -10.72 -0.06
N ALA A 34 10.42 -10.30 1.15
CA ALA A 34 9.35 -10.94 1.93
C ALA A 34 7.94 -10.46 1.52
N GLY A 35 7.87 -9.31 0.84
CA GLY A 35 6.65 -8.76 0.27
C GLY A 35 6.15 -9.54 -0.94
N HIS A 36 4.89 -9.31 -1.31
CA HIS A 36 4.28 -9.91 -2.50
C HIS A 36 3.64 -8.80 -3.33
N THR A 37 3.95 -8.79 -4.62
CA THR A 37 3.30 -7.88 -5.56
C THR A 37 1.86 -8.28 -5.78
N ARG A 38 0.95 -7.31 -5.66
CA ARG A 38 -0.46 -7.46 -6.01
C ARG A 38 -0.84 -6.46 -7.09
N ARG A 39 -1.48 -6.95 -8.14
CA ARG A 39 -2.05 -6.16 -9.23
C ARG A 39 -3.57 -6.20 -9.15
N ILE A 40 -4.20 -5.05 -9.36
CA ILE A 40 -5.65 -4.92 -9.42
C ILE A 40 -6.04 -4.02 -10.59
N ALA A 41 -7.19 -4.27 -11.19
CA ALA A 41 -7.72 -3.48 -12.30
C ALA A 41 -8.37 -2.18 -11.83
N LEU A 42 -8.59 -1.24 -12.75
CA LEU A 42 -9.43 -0.06 -12.53
C LEU A 42 -10.74 -0.42 -11.80
N GLY A 43 -11.03 0.28 -10.70
CA GLY A 43 -12.27 0.11 -9.92
C GLY A 43 -12.21 -0.98 -8.86
N GLU A 44 -11.22 -1.88 -8.88
CA GLU A 44 -11.03 -2.90 -7.86
C GLU A 44 -10.41 -2.33 -6.57
N TYR A 45 -10.42 -3.12 -5.49
CA TYR A 45 -9.99 -2.69 -4.16
C TYR A 45 -8.79 -3.49 -3.64
N PHE A 46 -7.81 -2.80 -3.06
CA PHE A 46 -6.80 -3.45 -2.23
C PHE A 46 -7.39 -3.91 -0.90
N PHE A 47 -8.26 -3.09 -0.29
CA PHE A 47 -9.03 -3.42 0.90
C PHE A 47 -10.25 -2.50 0.98
N LEU A 48 -11.25 -2.93 1.74
CA LEU A 48 -12.44 -2.17 2.07
C LEU A 48 -12.35 -1.62 3.49
N GLN A 49 -13.08 -0.53 3.74
CA GLN A 49 -13.34 -0.06 5.09
C GLN A 49 -13.99 -1.18 5.91
N GLY A 50 -13.46 -1.43 7.10
CA GLY A 50 -13.90 -2.50 8.00
C GLY A 50 -13.16 -3.84 7.80
N ASP A 51 -12.38 -4.00 6.73
CA ASP A 51 -11.51 -5.17 6.58
C ASP A 51 -10.42 -5.15 7.67
N PRO A 52 -9.98 -6.33 8.18
CA PRO A 52 -8.88 -6.43 9.12
C PRO A 52 -7.62 -5.72 8.63
N ALA A 53 -7.04 -4.85 9.46
CA ALA A 53 -5.88 -4.04 9.09
C ALA A 53 -4.57 -4.79 9.35
N GLU A 54 -4.29 -5.82 8.55
CA GLU A 54 -3.14 -6.72 8.75
C GLU A 54 -1.96 -6.44 7.80
N ARG A 55 -2.15 -5.57 6.80
CA ARG A 55 -1.19 -5.36 5.70
C ARG A 55 -0.86 -3.89 5.52
N ILE A 56 0.36 -3.63 5.06
CA ILE A 56 0.75 -2.34 4.50
C ILE A 56 1.12 -2.52 3.04
N TYR A 57 1.00 -1.44 2.28
CA TYR A 57 1.21 -1.47 0.84
C TYR A 57 2.05 -0.26 0.41
N LEU A 58 2.93 -0.47 -0.56
CA LEU A 58 3.63 0.58 -1.27
C LEU A 58 3.09 0.62 -2.69
N LEU A 59 2.45 1.70 -3.12
CA LEU A 59 1.99 1.78 -4.50
C LEU A 59 3.20 1.89 -5.44
N VAL A 60 3.39 0.92 -6.32
CA VAL A 60 4.50 0.87 -7.29
C VAL A 60 4.11 1.52 -8.60
N ALA A 61 2.87 1.31 -9.06
CA ALA A 61 2.33 1.88 -10.29
C ALA A 61 0.82 2.10 -10.18
N GLY A 62 0.30 3.03 -10.98
CA GLY A 62 -1.11 3.40 -11.01
C GLY A 62 -1.47 4.51 -10.03
N ARG A 63 -2.76 4.56 -9.64
CA ARG A 63 -3.31 5.60 -8.76
C ARG A 63 -4.46 5.05 -7.96
N LEU A 64 -4.51 5.37 -6.66
CA LEU A 64 -5.61 4.95 -5.78
C LEU A 64 -6.40 6.13 -5.24
N LYS A 65 -7.67 5.87 -4.95
CA LYS A 65 -8.54 6.72 -4.13
C LYS A 65 -8.75 6.03 -2.79
N LEU A 66 -8.44 6.72 -1.70
CA LEU A 66 -8.85 6.32 -0.36
C LEU A 66 -10.18 6.97 -0.06
N THR A 67 -11.23 6.17 0.12
CA THR A 67 -12.59 6.66 0.37
C THR A 67 -13.12 6.17 1.71
N GLN A 68 -13.95 6.98 2.36
CA GLN A 68 -14.65 6.60 3.57
C GLN A 68 -16.15 6.66 3.32
N ALA A 69 -16.86 5.60 3.71
CA ALA A 69 -18.31 5.58 3.70
C ALA A 69 -18.85 6.45 4.85
N ALA A 70 -19.76 7.36 4.52
CA ALA A 70 -20.53 8.15 5.46
C ALA A 70 -21.82 7.42 5.86
N ALA A 71 -22.43 7.84 6.98
CA ALA A 71 -23.63 7.22 7.53
C ALA A 71 -24.86 7.30 6.59
N ASP A 72 -24.87 8.27 5.68
CA ASP A 72 -25.91 8.47 4.66
C ASP A 72 -25.68 7.65 3.38
N GLY A 73 -24.64 6.82 3.34
CA GLY A 73 -24.28 5.99 2.20
C GLY A 73 -23.40 6.68 1.16
N GLN A 74 -23.05 7.96 1.34
CA GLN A 74 -22.11 8.63 0.45
C GLN A 74 -20.66 8.18 0.70
N GLN A 75 -19.79 8.33 -0.30
CA GLN A 75 -18.35 8.12 -0.15
C GLN A 75 -17.60 9.44 -0.21
N ALA A 76 -16.90 9.78 0.87
CA ALA A 76 -15.99 10.92 0.91
C ALA A 76 -14.60 10.50 0.42
N LEU A 77 -14.02 11.23 -0.54
CA LEU A 77 -12.63 11.07 -0.94
C LEU A 77 -11.72 11.66 0.13
N MET A 78 -10.96 10.80 0.81
CA MET A 78 -10.04 11.21 1.87
C MET A 78 -8.67 11.60 1.31
N ARG A 79 -8.16 10.81 0.36
CA ARG A 79 -6.82 11.01 -0.22
C ARG A 79 -6.67 10.30 -1.57
N VAL A 80 -5.85 10.87 -2.45
CA VAL A 80 -5.35 10.17 -3.65
C VAL A 80 -3.93 9.69 -3.38
N VAL A 81 -3.63 8.44 -3.73
CA VAL A 81 -2.30 7.83 -3.56
C VAL A 81 -1.61 7.75 -4.92
N ALA A 82 -0.36 8.20 -4.97
CA ALA A 82 0.51 8.14 -6.15
C ALA A 82 1.64 7.11 -5.95
N PRO A 83 2.31 6.67 -7.02
CA PRO A 83 3.42 5.74 -6.91
C PRO A 83 4.53 6.24 -5.96
N GLY A 84 5.20 5.31 -5.27
CA GLY A 84 6.17 5.58 -4.22
C GLY A 84 5.55 5.93 -2.86
N THR A 85 4.22 5.89 -2.72
CA THR A 85 3.53 6.26 -1.47
C THR A 85 3.02 5.03 -0.73
N LEU A 86 3.26 5.00 0.59
CA LEU A 86 2.69 4.00 1.49
C LEU A 86 1.20 4.27 1.78
N PHE A 87 0.41 3.21 1.82
CA PHE A 87 -0.98 3.22 2.26
C PHE A 87 -1.30 1.97 3.10
N GLY A 88 -2.40 2.03 3.86
CA GLY A 88 -2.72 1.01 4.87
C GLY A 88 -1.80 1.02 6.10
N ALA A 89 -0.89 2.01 6.23
CA ALA A 89 0.11 2.08 7.30
C ALA A 89 -0.47 2.11 8.73
N LEU A 90 -1.76 2.43 8.89
CA LEU A 90 -2.45 2.34 10.19
C LEU A 90 -2.45 0.92 10.76
N ALA A 91 -2.32 -0.12 9.91
CA ALA A 91 -2.09 -1.49 10.34
C ALA A 91 -0.88 -1.61 11.31
N LEU A 92 0.19 -0.83 11.09
CA LEU A 92 1.36 -0.80 11.97
C LEU A 92 1.08 -0.14 13.32
N ALA A 93 0.06 0.72 13.40
CA ALA A 93 -0.35 1.40 14.62
C ALA A 93 -1.31 0.54 15.47
N GLY A 94 -1.61 -0.70 15.06
CA GLY A 94 -2.45 -1.63 15.82
C GLY A 94 -3.94 -1.33 15.76
N VAL A 95 -4.41 -0.62 14.74
CA VAL A 95 -5.86 -0.51 14.50
C VAL A 95 -6.42 -1.87 14.09
N GLU A 96 -7.62 -2.23 14.54
CA GLU A 96 -8.21 -3.54 14.24
C GLU A 96 -8.65 -3.65 12.77
N ALA A 97 -9.20 -2.58 12.22
CA ALA A 97 -9.77 -2.55 10.87
C ALA A 97 -9.41 -1.27 10.11
N TYR A 98 -9.36 -1.35 8.78
CA TYR A 98 -9.10 -0.17 7.95
C TYR A 98 -10.26 0.83 8.07
N PRO A 99 -9.98 2.11 8.35
CA PRO A 99 -11.04 3.14 8.47
C PRO A 99 -11.51 3.68 7.12
N VAL A 100 -10.87 3.26 6.02
CA VAL A 100 -11.13 3.70 4.65
C VAL A 100 -11.00 2.50 3.70
N SER A 101 -11.61 2.59 2.53
CA SER A 101 -11.39 1.68 1.40
C SER A 101 -10.27 2.22 0.50
N ALA A 102 -9.48 1.33 -0.12
CA ALA A 102 -8.46 1.70 -1.10
C ALA A 102 -8.83 1.16 -2.48
N GLN A 103 -9.34 2.03 -3.36
CA GLN A 103 -9.81 1.68 -4.70
C GLN A 103 -8.82 2.13 -5.79
N ALA A 104 -8.61 1.29 -6.80
CA ALA A 104 -7.89 1.64 -8.02
C ALA A 104 -8.66 2.68 -8.84
N ALA A 105 -8.01 3.81 -9.13
CA ALA A 105 -8.49 4.83 -10.06
C ALA A 105 -7.99 4.60 -11.50
N GLU A 106 -7.06 3.67 -11.68
CA GLU A 106 -6.53 3.08 -12.91
C GLU A 106 -5.86 1.75 -12.54
N ASP A 107 -5.49 0.92 -13.52
CA ASP A 107 -4.77 -0.34 -13.26
C ASP A 107 -3.55 -0.09 -12.37
N SER A 108 -3.47 -0.81 -11.26
CA SER A 108 -2.55 -0.48 -10.17
C SER A 108 -1.80 -1.69 -9.65
N GLN A 109 -0.58 -1.45 -9.17
CA GLN A 109 0.33 -2.45 -8.62
C GLN A 109 0.92 -1.95 -7.31
N ALA A 110 0.86 -2.78 -6.27
CA ALA A 110 1.48 -2.54 -4.96
C ALA A 110 2.23 -3.77 -4.45
#